data_AF-A0A537QG88-F1
#
_entry.id   AF-A0A537QG88-F1
#
_cell.length_a   1.000
_cell.length_b   1.000
_cell.length_c   1.000
_cell.angle_alpha   90.00
_cell.angle_beta   90.00
_cell.angle_gamma   90.00
#
_symmetry.space_group_name_H-M   'P 1'
#
loop_
_entity.id
_entity.type
_entity.pdbx_description
1 polymer ?
#
loop_
_entity_poly.entity_id
_entity_poly.type
_entity_poly.pdbx_seq_one_letter_code
_entity_poly.pdbx_strand_id
1 'polypeptide(L)'
;MTRAIARKSQLGRTNRPAGPSRPQAGGPQNAAANYQRYLALARAEALTGDRIMAENYLQHAEHYFRSMAKNNSSNSAPQPVIRQE
;
A
#
# COMPACT_ATOMS: atom_id res chain seq x y z
N MET A 1 -25.28 23.03 44.62
CA MET A 1 -24.03 22.35 44.23
C MET A 1 -24.42 20.90 43.97
N THR A 2 -24.59 20.46 42.72
CA THR A 2 -23.56 19.78 41.91
C THR A 2 -23.98 19.77 40.42
N ARG A 3 -23.04 20.07 39.52
CA ARG A 3 -23.26 20.31 38.08
C ARG A 3 -23.52 19.01 37.30
N ALA A 4 -24.38 19.13 36.29
CA ALA A 4 -24.71 18.13 35.29
C ALA A 4 -23.49 17.64 34.48
N ILE A 5 -23.46 16.35 34.17
CA ILE A 5 -22.44 15.70 33.36
C ILE A 5 -22.88 15.76 31.89
N ALA A 6 -22.40 16.77 31.15
CA ALA A 6 -22.58 16.85 29.71
C ALA A 6 -21.69 15.81 29.02
N ARG A 7 -22.25 14.66 28.61
CA ARG A 7 -21.57 13.76 27.68
C ARG A 7 -21.66 14.38 26.29
N LYS A 8 -20.65 15.18 25.94
CA LYS A 8 -20.44 15.75 24.62
C LYS A 8 -20.33 14.60 23.61
N SER A 9 -21.39 14.41 22.83
CA SER A 9 -21.44 13.57 21.65
C SER A 9 -20.35 14.05 20.66
N GLN A 10 -19.24 13.32 20.57
CA GLN A 10 -18.27 13.48 19.50
C GLN A 10 -18.86 12.87 18.22
N LEU A 11 -19.76 13.63 17.59
CA LEU A 11 -19.96 13.57 16.16
C LEU A 11 -18.67 14.11 15.52
N GLY A 12 -17.75 13.19 15.23
CA GLY A 12 -16.48 13.46 14.59
C GLY A 12 -16.25 12.43 13.50
N ARG A 13 -17.14 12.41 12.50
CA ARG A 13 -16.89 11.78 11.20
C ARG A 13 -15.77 12.59 10.54
N THR A 14 -14.55 12.34 10.99
CA THR A 14 -13.35 12.97 10.47
C THR A 14 -13.12 12.40 9.09
N ASN A 15 -13.36 13.26 8.11
CA ASN A 15 -12.86 13.19 6.75
C ASN A 15 -11.36 12.89 6.84
N ARG A 16 -10.99 11.60 6.87
CA ARG A 16 -9.61 11.17 7.04
C ARG A 16 -8.91 11.55 5.73
N PRO A 17 -8.02 12.56 5.72
CA PRO A 17 -7.27 12.87 4.51
C PRO A 17 -6.58 11.59 4.08
N ALA A 18 -6.56 11.34 2.77
CA ALA A 18 -5.86 10.22 2.15
C ALA A 18 -4.58 9.95 2.93
N GLY A 19 -4.47 8.73 3.48
CA GLY A 19 -3.36 8.33 4.34
C GLY A 19 -2.02 8.71 3.68
N PRO A 20 -0.97 8.93 4.49
CA PRO A 20 0.25 9.54 4.03
C PRO A 20 0.71 8.83 2.77
N SER A 21 0.97 9.60 1.71
CA SER A 21 1.76 9.16 0.56
C SER A 21 3.06 8.60 1.11
N ARG A 22 3.06 7.30 1.42
CA ARG A 22 4.25 6.58 1.85
C ARG A 22 5.21 6.72 0.67
N PRO A 23 6.40 7.32 0.85
CA PRO A 23 7.38 7.39 -0.22
C PRO A 23 7.57 5.97 -0.73
N GLN A 24 7.20 5.79 -1.99
CA GLN A 24 7.01 4.51 -2.62
C GLN A 24 8.33 3.75 -2.54
N ALA A 25 8.27 2.58 -1.92
CA ALA A 25 9.42 1.80 -1.50
C ALA A 25 10.35 1.49 -2.68
N GLY A 26 11.50 2.19 -2.73
CA GLY A 26 12.61 1.92 -3.63
C GLY A 26 12.29 2.10 -5.11
N GLY A 27 13.29 2.47 -5.91
CA GLY A 27 13.12 2.54 -7.36
C GLY A 27 12.59 1.22 -7.95
N PRO A 28 12.04 1.23 -9.17
CA PRO A 28 11.43 0.06 -9.82
C PRO A 28 12.35 -1.17 -9.87
N GLN A 29 13.67 -0.95 -9.92
CA GLN A 29 14.70 -2.00 -9.87
C GLN A 29 14.67 -2.80 -8.55
N ASN A 30 14.43 -2.13 -7.42
CA ASN A 30 14.33 -2.77 -6.13
C ASN A 30 13.01 -3.53 -5.97
N ALA A 31 11.93 -3.04 -6.56
CA ALA A 31 10.63 -3.71 -6.47
C ALA A 31 10.61 -5.06 -7.21
N ALA A 32 11.25 -5.14 -8.39
CA ALA A 32 11.36 -6.38 -9.16
C ALA A 32 12.21 -7.45 -8.44
N ALA A 33 13.35 -7.04 -7.88
CA ALA A 33 14.20 -7.94 -7.11
C ALA A 33 13.48 -8.48 -5.86
N ASN A 34 12.75 -7.62 -5.15
CA ASN A 34 11.96 -8.03 -3.99
C ASN A 34 10.84 -9.00 -4.37
N TYR A 35 10.11 -8.74 -5.46
CA TYR A 35 9.08 -9.65 -5.96
C TYR A 35 9.61 -11.07 -6.20
N GLN A 36 10.74 -11.19 -6.91
CA GLN A 36 11.37 -12.48 -7.19
C GLN A 36 11.83 -13.18 -5.91
N ARG A 37 12.42 -12.44 -4.97
CA ARG A 37 12.85 -12.96 -3.66
C ARG A 37 11.67 -13.55 -2.89
N TYR A 38 10.56 -12.82 -2.78
CA TYR A 38 9.38 -13.30 -2.04
C TYR A 38 8.71 -14.50 -2.70
N LEU A 39 8.71 -14.58 -4.04
CA LEU A 39 8.26 -15.79 -4.73
C LEU A 39 9.11 -17.02 -4.43
N ALA A 40 10.44 -16.86 -4.35
CA ALA A 40 11.34 -17.96 -4.01
C ALA A 40 11.12 -18.44 -2.57
N LEU A 41 10.99 -17.50 -1.63
CA LEU A 41 10.67 -17.81 -0.22
C LEU A 41 9.31 -18.51 -0.08
N ALA A 42 8.26 -18.01 -0.74
CA ALA A 42 6.95 -18.63 -0.71
C ALA A 42 6.97 -20.10 -1.20
N ARG A 43 7.73 -20.40 -2.25
CA ARG A 43 7.89 -21.77 -2.73
C ARG A 43 8.66 -22.64 -1.75
N ALA A 44 9.72 -22.11 -1.13
CA ALA A 44 10.47 -22.83 -0.13
C ALA A 44 9.57 -23.21 1.06
N GLU A 45 8.79 -22.26 1.60
CA GLU A 45 7.87 -22.54 2.71
C GLU A 45 6.72 -23.47 2.33
N ALA A 46 6.23 -23.37 1.10
CA ALA A 46 5.20 -24.29 0.60
C ALA A 46 5.72 -25.74 0.54
N LEU A 47 7.01 -25.93 0.24
CA LEU A 47 7.66 -27.25 0.23
C LEU A 47 7.98 -27.78 1.64
N THR A 48 8.29 -26.90 2.59
CA THR A 48 8.48 -27.28 4.01
C THR A 48 7.16 -27.56 4.72
N GLY A 49 6.03 -27.14 4.13
CA GLY A 49 4.69 -27.37 4.65
C GLY A 49 4.13 -26.20 5.48
N ASP A 50 4.87 -25.10 5.63
CA ASP A 50 4.40 -23.89 6.31
C ASP A 50 3.56 -23.02 5.38
N ARG A 51 2.27 -23.37 5.28
CA ARG A 51 1.32 -22.66 4.40
C ARG A 51 1.09 -21.22 4.82
N ILE A 52 1.11 -20.92 6.13
CA ILE A 52 0.86 -19.57 6.63
C ILE A 52 2.00 -18.64 6.22
N MET A 53 3.25 -19.10 6.36
CA MET A 53 4.41 -18.34 5.89
C MET A 53 4.43 -18.21 4.36
N ALA A 54 4.08 -19.27 3.63
CA ALA A 54 3.96 -19.21 2.17
C ALA A 54 2.95 -18.13 1.72
N GLU A 55 1.76 -18.09 2.33
CA GLU A 55 0.75 -17.05 2.05
C GLU A 55 1.23 -15.65 2.41
N ASN A 56 1.90 -15.51 3.56
CA ASN A 56 2.48 -14.25 3.98
C ASN A 56 3.49 -13.72 2.94
N TYR A 57 4.37 -14.58 2.42
CA TYR A 57 5.31 -14.20 1.38
C TYR A 57 4.64 -13.92 0.03
N LEU A 58 3.56 -14.63 -0.31
CA LEU A 58 2.78 -14.34 -1.51
C LEU A 58 2.12 -12.96 -1.45
N GLN A 59 1.60 -12.56 -0.29
CA GLN A 59 1.09 -11.19 -0.10
C GLN A 59 2.19 -10.14 -0.30
N HIS A 60 3.40 -10.39 0.19
CA HIS A 60 4.55 -9.51 -0.04
C HIS A 60 4.90 -9.43 -1.53
N ALA A 61 4.99 -10.56 -2.24
CA ALA A 61 5.22 -10.57 -3.67
C ALA A 61 4.14 -9.75 -4.41
N GLU A 62 2.88 -9.95 -4.05
CA GLU A 62 1.73 -9.26 -4.64
C GLU A 62 1.80 -7.74 -4.46
N HIS A 63 2.21 -7.28 -3.27
CA HIS A 63 2.46 -5.87 -3.00
C HIS A 63 3.49 -5.26 -3.96
N TYR A 64 4.66 -5.91 -4.11
CA TYR A 64 5.71 -5.41 -5.00
C TYR A 64 5.29 -5.45 -6.47
N PHE A 65 4.54 -6.47 -6.88
CA PHE A 65 3.96 -6.55 -8.22
C PHE A 65 3.07 -5.34 -8.53
N ARG A 66 2.15 -5.01 -7.62
CA ARG A 66 1.30 -3.80 -7.74
C ARG A 66 2.13 -2.52 -7.76
N SER A 67 3.17 -2.43 -6.93
CA SER A 67 4.05 -1.24 -6.88
C SER A 67 4.76 -1.00 -8.21
N MET A 68 5.29 -2.05 -8.86
CA MET A 68 5.91 -1.96 -10.18
C MET A 68 4.93 -1.53 -11.27
N ALA A 69 3.73 -2.10 -11.28
CA ALA A 69 2.70 -1.75 -12.25
C ALA A 69 2.29 -0.27 -12.14
N LYS A 70 2.13 0.25 -10.92
CA LYS A 70 1.78 1.66 -10.67
C LYS A 70 2.87 2.62 -11.15
N ASN A 71 4.15 2.28 -10.98
CA ASN A 71 5.27 3.09 -11.45
C ASN A 71 5.34 3.17 -12.98
N ASN A 72 4.92 2.10 -13.68
CA ASN A 72 4.84 2.11 -15.14
C ASN A 72 3.66 2.97 -15.62
N SER A 73 2.50 2.87 -14.97
CA SER A 73 1.30 3.63 -15.35
C SER A 73 1.35 5.12 -14.99
N SER A 74 2.10 5.54 -13.97
CA SER A 74 2.22 6.96 -13.61
C SER A 74 3.01 7.80 -14.62
N ASN A 75 3.66 7.18 -15.61
CA ASN A 75 4.48 7.87 -16.61
C ASN A 75 3.69 8.29 -17.88
N SER A 76 2.36 8.11 -17.90
CA SER A 76 1.51 8.36 -19.07
C SER A 76 0.23 9.14 -18.76
N ALA A 77 0.32 10.14 -17.87
CA ALA A 77 -0.73 11.15 -17.72
C ALA A 77 -0.44 12.36 -18.65
N PRO A 78 -1.24 12.62 -19.70
CA PRO A 78 -1.16 13.87 -20.45
C PRO A 78 -1.54 15.02 -19.53
N GLN A 79 -0.66 16.01 -19.41
CA GLN A 79 -0.92 17.21 -18.60
C GLN A 79 -2.19 17.91 -19.10
N PRO A 80 -3.09 18.38 -18.21
CA PRO A 80 -4.18 19.24 -18.62
C PRO A 80 -3.57 20.54 -19.13
N VAL A 81 -3.69 20.76 -20.44
CA VAL A 81 -3.31 22.02 -21.08
C VAL A 81 -4.28 23.07 -20.53
N ILE A 82 -3.84 23.85 -19.54
CA ILE A 82 -4.58 25.01 -19.04
C ILE A 82 -4.58 26.03 -20.19
N ARG A 83 -5.65 26.03 -20.98
CA ARG A 83 -5.91 27.09 -21.94
C ARG A 83 -6.43 28.28 -21.15
N GLN A 84 -5.54 29.23 -20.89
CA GLN A 84 -5.91 30.56 -20.43
C GLN A 84 -6.45 31.32 -21.64
N GLU A 85 -7.71 31.74 -21.55
CA GLU A 85 -8.29 32.79 -22.39
C GLU A 85 -8.19 34.12 -21.65
#